data_AF-A0A7V4T499-F1
#
_entry.id   AF-A0A7V4T499-F1
#
_cell.length_a   1.000
_cell.length_b   1.000
_cell.length_c   1.000
_cell.angle_alpha   90.00
_cell.angle_beta   90.00
_cell.angle_gamma   90.00
#
_symmetry.space_group_name_H-M   'P 1'
#
loop_
_entity.id
_entity.type
_entity.pdbx_description
1 polymer ?
#
loop_
_entity_poly.entity_id
_entity_poly.type
_entity_poly.pdbx_seq_one_letter_code
_entity_poly.pdbx_strand_id
1 'polypeptide(L)'
;MRKILKNTALISSLTFSSRVLGVVRDALIAMYFGTSSQSDVFFIAFRPFDLVRKLFSEGILSLSFVSVFSETLEKEGRSKAVAMVFSFFCFLSLMGILIVLVGIFFAPLVIKVIAPGFVGFSYKY
;
A
#
# COMPACT_ATOMS: atom_id res chain seq x y z
N MET A 1 14.31 -22.53 19.52
CA MET A 1 14.04 -21.21 20.14
C MET A 1 14.92 -20.06 19.63
N ARG A 2 16.27 -20.12 19.71
CA ARG A 2 17.15 -19.00 19.27
C ARG A 2 16.91 -18.50 17.82
N LYS A 3 16.63 -19.40 16.87
CA LYS A 3 16.38 -19.06 15.46
C LYS A 3 15.07 -18.28 15.25
N ILE A 4 14.03 -18.61 16.02
CA ILE A 4 12.74 -17.90 16.00
C ILE A 4 12.93 -16.51 16.59
N LEU A 5 13.60 -16.40 17.74
CA LEU A 5 13.89 -15.11 18.39
C LEU A 5 14.66 -14.15 17.46
N LYS A 6 15.67 -14.66 16.74
CA LYS A 6 16.47 -13.89 15.79
C LYS A 6 15.63 -13.42 14.59
N ASN A 7 14.80 -14.30 14.03
CA ASN A 7 13.96 -13.95 12.87
C ASN A 7 12.85 -12.96 13.26
N THR A 8 12.22 -13.13 14.42
CA THR A 8 11.23 -12.19 14.94
C THR A 8 11.87 -10.83 15.22
N ALA A 9 13.05 -10.79 15.86
CA ALA A 9 13.77 -9.54 16.09
C ALA A 9 14.13 -8.82 14.79
N LEU A 10 14.52 -9.56 13.74
CA LEU A 10 14.80 -9.00 12.43
C LEU A 10 13.54 -8.39 11.79
N ILE A 11 12.41 -9.10 11.80
CA ILE A 11 11.14 -8.61 11.23
C ILE A 11 10.67 -7.36 12.00
N SER A 12 10.74 -7.37 13.32
CA SER A 12 10.39 -6.22 14.16
C SER A 12 11.29 -5.02 13.89
N SER A 13 12.59 -5.22 13.74
CA SER A 13 13.55 -4.16 13.41
C SER A 13 13.29 -3.57 12.02
N LEU A 14 13.02 -4.42 11.02
CA LEU A 14 12.64 -3.99 9.67
C LEU A 14 11.33 -3.22 9.67
N THR A 15 10.32 -3.69 10.42
CA THR A 15 9.02 -3.02 10.55
C THR A 15 9.17 -1.66 11.24
N PHE A 16 9.95 -1.60 12.31
CA PHE A 16 10.24 -0.36 13.02
C PHE A 16 10.96 0.64 12.12
N SER A 17 11.98 0.19 11.39
CA SER A 17 12.72 1.02 10.44
C SER A 17 11.81 1.59 9.35
N SER A 18 10.89 0.79 8.81
CA SER A 18 9.89 1.25 7.85
C SER A 18 8.96 2.32 8.42
N ARG A 19 8.53 2.17 9.68
CA ARG A 19 7.72 3.19 10.37
C ARG A 19 8.50 4.49 10.58
N VAL A 20 9.76 4.40 11.01
CA VAL A 20 10.63 5.58 11.18
C VAL A 20 10.80 6.30 9.85
N LEU A 21 11.06 5.60 8.75
CA LEU A 21 11.14 6.19 7.41
C LEU A 21 9.83 6.89 7.00
N GLY A 22 8.67 6.30 7.34
CA GLY A 22 7.37 6.93 7.13
C GLY A 22 7.21 8.24 7.90
N VAL A 23 7.60 8.25 9.18
CA VAL A 23 7.58 9.46 10.02
C VAL A 23 8.53 10.53 9.48
N VAL A 24 9.73 10.13 9.04
CA VAL A 24 10.70 11.06 8.42
C VAL A 24 10.13 11.64 7.13
N ARG A 25 9.51 10.83 6.27
CA ARG A 25 8.82 11.32 5.06
C ARG A 25 7.78 12.37 5.41
N ASP A 26 6.92 12.08 6.39
CA ASP A 26 5.84 12.99 6.77
C ASP A 26 6.38 14.29 7.39
N ALA A 27 7.46 14.20 8.18
CA ALA A 27 8.17 15.37 8.71
C ALA A 27 8.80 16.21 7.60
N LEU A 28 9.43 15.59 6.59
CA LEU A 28 10.00 16.31 5.45
C LEU A 28 8.90 17.03 4.65
N ILE A 29 7.77 16.36 4.38
CA ILE A 29 6.63 16.99 3.71
C ILE A 29 6.12 18.19 4.51
N ALA A 30 5.96 18.04 5.83
CA ALA A 30 5.54 19.13 6.71
C ALA A 30 6.57 20.27 6.78
N MET A 31 7.87 19.98 6.73
CA MET A 31 8.93 20.99 6.73
C MET A 31 8.98 21.80 5.43
N TYR A 32 8.84 21.14 4.27
CA TYR A 32 8.92 21.81 2.97
C TYR A 32 7.62 22.51 2.58
N PHE A 33 6.45 21.94 2.92
CA PHE A 33 5.15 22.47 2.51
C PHE A 33 4.38 23.17 3.65
N GLY A 34 4.73 22.97 4.93
CA GLY A 34 4.08 23.61 6.07
C GLY A 34 2.56 23.36 6.16
N THR A 35 1.82 24.31 6.74
CA THR A 35 0.34 24.38 6.69
C THR A 35 -0.15 25.11 5.44
N SER A 36 0.51 24.89 4.30
CA SER A 36 0.09 25.50 3.04
C SER A 36 -1.04 24.70 2.40
N SER A 37 -1.83 25.40 1.60
CA SER A 37 -2.87 24.83 0.75
C SER A 37 -2.34 23.70 -0.17
N GLN A 38 -1.04 23.68 -0.47
CA GLN A 38 -0.39 22.64 -1.28
C GLN A 38 -0.21 21.32 -0.52
N SER A 39 0.08 21.37 0.79
CA SER A 39 0.13 20.19 1.66
C SER A 39 -1.21 19.45 1.68
N ASP A 40 -2.32 20.20 1.80
CA ASP A 40 -3.66 19.62 1.87
C ASP A 40 -4.04 18.91 0.57
N VAL A 41 -3.73 19.51 -0.59
CA VAL A 41 -3.96 18.88 -1.90
C VAL A 41 -3.15 17.60 -2.05
N PHE A 42 -1.88 17.59 -1.60
CA PHE A 42 -1.04 16.39 -1.63
C PHE A 42 -1.64 15.25 -0.79
N PHE A 43 -2.04 15.53 0.45
CA PHE A 43 -2.63 14.51 1.33
C PHE A 43 -4.00 14.02 0.85
N ILE A 44 -4.82 14.90 0.25
CA ILE A 44 -6.09 14.52 -0.37
C ILE A 44 -5.85 13.62 -1.57
N ALA A 45 -4.91 13.95 -2.46
CA ALA A 45 -4.56 13.14 -3.62
C ALA A 45 -4.00 11.76 -3.22
N PHE A 46 -3.24 11.69 -2.13
CA PHE A 46 -2.65 10.45 -1.64
C PHE A 46 -3.66 9.51 -0.94
N ARG A 47 -4.75 10.04 -0.41
CA ARG A 47 -5.74 9.29 0.37
C ARG A 47 -6.35 8.09 -0.37
N PRO A 48 -6.86 8.20 -1.62
CA PRO A 48 -7.39 7.04 -2.34
C PRO A 48 -6.35 5.92 -2.51
N PHE A 49 -5.07 6.26 -2.71
CA PHE A 49 -4.00 5.27 -2.78
C PHE A 49 -3.78 4.56 -1.43
N ASP A 50 -3.76 5.31 -0.32
CA ASP A 50 -3.60 4.71 1.02
C ASP A 50 -4.79 3.80 1.40
N LEU A 51 -6.01 4.14 0.98
CA LEU A 51 -7.19 3.30 1.19
C LEU A 51 -7.06 1.94 0.50
N VAL A 52 -6.69 1.93 -0.78
CA VAL A 52 -6.44 0.70 -1.54
C VAL A 52 -5.36 -0.13 -0.82
N ARG A 53 -4.25 0.51 -0.42
CA ARG A 53 -3.17 -0.17 0.29
C ARG A 53 -3.63 -0.80 1.61
N LYS A 54 -4.46 -0.11 2.40
CA LYS A 54 -5.01 -0.64 3.66
C LYS A 54 -5.90 -1.87 3.43
N LEU A 55 -6.79 -1.83 2.44
CA LEU A 55 -7.66 -2.96 2.10
C LEU A 55 -6.88 -4.24 1.81
N PHE A 56 -5.74 -4.15 1.13
CA PHE A 56 -4.87 -5.30 0.86
C PHE A 56 -3.93 -5.65 2.03
N SER A 57 -3.62 -4.69 2.91
CA SER A 57 -2.56 -4.81 3.92
C SER A 57 -3.06 -5.10 5.34
N GLU A 58 -4.36 -5.03 5.62
CA GLU A 58 -4.97 -5.36 6.93
C GLU A 58 -4.93 -6.85 7.29
N GLY A 59 -4.02 -7.61 6.69
CA GLY A 59 -3.70 -8.99 7.08
C GLY A 59 -4.53 -10.07 6.39
N ILE A 60 -5.70 -9.72 5.81
CA ILE A 60 -6.56 -10.69 5.11
C ILE A 60 -5.80 -11.37 3.97
N LEU A 61 -5.14 -10.58 3.12
CA LEU A 61 -4.38 -11.11 1.99
C LEU A 61 -3.21 -11.98 2.46
N SER A 62 -2.47 -11.54 3.47
CA SER A 62 -1.31 -12.29 4.01
C SER A 62 -1.73 -13.59 4.70
N LEU A 63 -2.82 -13.59 5.46
CA LEU A 63 -3.37 -14.77 6.13
C LEU A 63 -3.83 -15.83 5.14
N SER A 64 -4.61 -15.43 4.13
CA SER A 64 -5.08 -16.33 3.08
C SER A 64 -3.94 -16.82 2.20
N PHE A 65 -3.01 -15.94 1.82
CA PHE A 65 -1.87 -16.30 0.97
C PHE A 65 -0.93 -17.30 1.63
N VAL A 66 -0.54 -17.08 2.89
CA VAL A 66 0.37 -18.00 3.60
C VAL A 66 -0.25 -19.38 3.78
N SER A 67 -1.56 -19.43 4.08
CA SER A 67 -2.29 -20.70 4.23
C SER A 67 -2.32 -21.50 2.92
N VAL A 68 -2.71 -20.86 1.82
CA VAL A 68 -2.78 -21.52 0.51
C VAL A 68 -1.37 -21.90 0.02
N PHE A 69 -0.37 -21.03 0.21
CA PHE A 69 1.01 -21.34 -0.14
C PHE A 69 1.54 -22.56 0.64
N SER A 70 1.25 -22.65 1.94
CA SER A 70 1.68 -23.76 2.78
C SER A 70 1.02 -25.07 2.35
N GLU A 71 -0.28 -25.02 2.04
CA GLU A 71 -1.03 -26.17 1.53
C GLU A 71 -0.50 -26.64 0.16
N THR A 72 -0.26 -25.72 -0.78
CA THR A 72 0.33 -26.05 -2.09
C THR A 72 1.76 -26.59 -1.93
N LEU A 73 2.54 -26.05 -1.00
CA LEU A 73 3.90 -26.53 -0.74
C LEU A 73 3.91 -27.98 -0.23
N GLU A 74 2.98 -28.32 0.68
CA GLU A 74 2.86 -29.67 1.24
C GLU A 74 2.29 -30.69 0.24
N LYS A 75 1.21 -30.35 -0.48
CA LYS A 75 0.50 -31.28 -1.36
C LYS A 75 1.15 -31.42 -2.74
N GLU A 76 1.67 -30.33 -3.28
CA GLU A 76 2.05 -30.22 -4.68
C GLU A 76 3.56 -29.96 -4.88
N GLY A 77 4.29 -29.76 -3.78
CA GLY A 77 5.72 -29.59 -3.76
C GLY A 77 6.19 -28.20 -4.17
N ARG A 78 7.50 -27.97 -4.01
CA ARG A 78 8.12 -26.65 -4.12
C ARG A 78 7.97 -26.00 -5.49
N SER A 79 8.05 -26.77 -6.58
CA SER A 79 7.99 -26.22 -7.94
C SER A 79 6.64 -25.55 -8.22
N LYS A 80 5.54 -26.20 -7.82
CA LYS A 80 4.20 -25.67 -8.02
C LYS A 80 3.87 -24.53 -7.06
N ALA A 81 4.34 -24.61 -5.81
CA ALA A 81 4.23 -23.49 -4.88
C ALA A 81 4.92 -22.22 -5.42
N VAL A 82 6.12 -22.34 -6.00
CA VAL A 82 6.81 -21.19 -6.62
C VAL A 82 6.04 -20.66 -7.82
N ALA A 83 5.54 -21.53 -8.71
CA ALA A 83 4.72 -21.12 -9.85
C ALA A 83 3.43 -20.38 -9.41
N MET A 84 2.79 -20.84 -8.34
CA MET A 84 1.63 -20.17 -7.73
C MET A 84 1.99 -18.75 -7.26
N VAL A 85 3.13 -18.58 -6.56
CA VAL A 85 3.59 -17.26 -6.12
C VAL A 85 3.78 -16.32 -7.31
N PHE A 86 4.45 -16.77 -8.38
CA PHE A 86 4.62 -15.97 -9.59
C PHE A 86 3.29 -15.57 -10.24
N SER A 87 2.37 -16.52 -10.37
CA SER A 87 1.04 -16.26 -10.95
C SER A 87 0.24 -15.25 -10.10
N PHE A 88 0.29 -15.41 -8.78
CA PHE A 88 -0.33 -14.48 -7.83
C PHE A 88 0.26 -13.06 -7.91
N PHE A 89 1.59 -12.94 -7.97
CA PHE A 89 2.24 -11.64 -8.15
C PHE A 89 1.91 -10.98 -9.48
N CYS A 90 1.88 -11.76 -10.57
CA CYS A 90 1.48 -11.27 -11.89
C CYS A 90 0.03 -10.75 -11.87
N PHE A 91 -0.89 -11.52 -11.28
CA PHE A 91 -2.27 -11.13 -11.11
C PHE A 91 -2.42 -9.86 -10.26
N LEU A 92 -1.74 -9.79 -9.12
CA LEU A 92 -1.79 -8.62 -8.23
C LEU A 92 -1.21 -7.37 -8.92
N SER A 93 -0.13 -7.52 -9.67
CA SER A 93 0.47 -6.44 -10.45
C SER A 93 -0.48 -5.95 -11.55
N LEU A 94 -1.12 -6.86 -12.28
CA LEU A 94 -2.08 -6.52 -13.32
C LEU A 94 -3.30 -5.79 -12.74
N MET A 95 -3.87 -6.30 -11.64
CA MET A 95 -4.96 -5.64 -10.92
C MET A 95 -4.54 -4.26 -10.41
N GLY A 96 -3.33 -4.13 -9.87
CA GLY A 96 -2.78 -2.85 -9.41
C GLY A 96 -2.70 -1.82 -10.54
N ILE A 97 -2.19 -2.23 -11.71
CA ILE A 97 -2.14 -1.36 -12.90
C ILE A 97 -3.55 -0.93 -13.32
N LEU A 98 -4.51 -1.86 -13.37
CA LEU A 98 -5.89 -1.54 -13.74
C LEU A 98 -6.53 -0.55 -12.75
N ILE A 99 -6.34 -0.75 -11.44
CA ILE A 99 -6.84 0.17 -10.41
C ILE A 99 -6.25 1.56 -10.59
N VAL A 100 -4.95 1.67 -10.89
CA VAL A 100 -4.29 2.95 -11.15
C VAL A 100 -4.85 3.61 -12.41
N LEU A 101 -5.02 2.87 -13.50
CA LEU A 101 -5.58 3.39 -14.76
C LEU A 101 -7.02 3.90 -14.57
N VAL A 102 -7.85 3.13 -13.89
CA VAL A 102 -9.22 3.53 -13.52
C VAL A 102 -9.18 4.77 -12.63
N GLY A 103 -8.28 4.79 -11.63
CA GLY A 103 -8.10 5.94 -10.74
C GLY A 103 -7.72 7.22 -11.49
N ILE A 104 -6.87 7.13 -12.51
CA ILE A 104 -6.50 8.27 -13.36
C ILE A 104 -7.72 8.77 -14.15
N PHE A 105 -8.50 7.86 -14.75
CA PHE A 105 -9.66 8.24 -15.57
C PHE A 105 -10.80 8.83 -14.73
N PHE A 106 -11.05 8.27 -13.54
CA PHE A 106 -12.10 8.71 -12.62
C PHE A 106 -11.63 9.70 -11.56
N ALA A 107 -10.39 10.20 -11.65
CA ALA A 107 -9.81 11.18 -10.73
C ALA A 107 -10.77 12.35 -10.38
N PRO A 108 -11.44 13.04 -11.32
CA PRO A 108 -12.34 14.14 -10.98
C PRO A 108 -13.57 13.69 -10.17
N LEU A 109 -14.05 12.46 -10.38
CA LEU A 109 -15.16 11.90 -9.62
C LEU A 109 -14.72 11.50 -8.20
N VAL A 110 -13.54 10.88 -8.09
CA VAL A 110 -12.93 10.48 -6.82
C VAL A 110 -12.70 11.69 -5.92
N ILE A 111 -12.18 12.80 -6.47
CA ILE A 111 -11.97 14.04 -5.71
C ILE A 111 -13.30 14.63 -5.23
N LYS A 112 -14.36 14.60 -6.05
CA LYS A 112 -15.70 15.07 -5.63
C LYS A 112 -16.25 14.34 -4.41
N VAL A 113 -15.99 13.04 -4.30
CA VAL A 113 -16.44 12.22 -3.17
C VAL A 113 -15.55 12.40 -1.95
N ILE A 114 -14.22 12.39 -2.14
CA ILE A 114 -13.25 12.40 -1.02
C ILE A 114 -13.06 13.80 -0.44
N ALA A 115 -13.17 14.85 -1.26
CA ALA A 115 -12.94 16.24 -0.87
C ALA A 115 -13.94 17.18 -1.57
N PRO A 116 -15.25 17.09 -1.27
CA PRO A 116 -16.27 17.93 -1.90
C PRO A 116 -16.03 19.44 -1.69
N GLY A 117 -15.39 19.83 -0.58
CA GLY A 117 -15.01 21.22 -0.28
C GLY A 117 -13.88 21.80 -1.13
N PHE A 118 -13.15 20.97 -1.90
CA PHE A 118 -12.10 21.41 -2.82
C PHE A 118 -12.61 21.54 -4.28
N VAL A 119 -13.86 21.13 -4.55
CA VAL A 119 -14.51 21.18 -5.86
C VAL A 119 -15.00 22.61 -6.12
N GLY A 120 -14.08 23.54 -6.33
CA GLY A 120 -14.42 24.95 -6.56
C GLY A 120 -13.25 25.92 -6.40
N PHE A 121 -12.16 25.50 -5.75
CA PHE A 121 -10.93 26.30 -5.70
C PHE A 121 -10.13 26.07 -6.97
N SER A 122 -10.32 26.96 -7.94
CA SER A 122 -9.33 27.17 -9.01
C SER A 122 -8.06 27.69 -8.33
N TYR A 123 -7.10 26.80 -8.09
CA TYR A 123 -5.75 27.20 -7.71
C TYR A 123 -5.14 27.97 -8.87
N LYS A 124 -5.34 29.30 -8.87
CA LYS A 124 -4.45 30.20 -9.56
C LYS A 124 -3.12 30.15 -8.81
N TYR A 125 -2.09 29.76 -9.54
CA TYR A 125 -0.69 29.77 -9.14
C TYR A 125 -0.30 31.07 -8.41
#